data_AF-A0A2V5Q3T2-F1
#
_entry.id   AF-A0A2V5Q3T2-F1
#
_cell.length_a   1.000
_cell.length_b   1.000
_cell.length_c   1.000
_cell.angle_alpha   90.00
_cell.angle_beta   90.00
_cell.angle_gamma   90.00
#
_symmetry.space_group_name_H-M   'P 1'
#
loop_
_entity.id
_entity.type
_entity.pdbx_description
1 polymer ?
#
loop_
_entity_poly.entity_id
_entity_poly.type
_entity_poly.pdbx_seq_one_letter_code
_entity_poly.pdbx_strand_id
1 'polypeptide(L)'
;MKNLLRSASEHRPVACTPSGDFLRWARSSGLQTRWAHRLKVHVPMCALAYAFLTSPVLAQAYSDFARANQEYAQGHFKDAIAGYEGLVRTGQATANVFYDLGNAYFRTGDFGGAI
;
A
#
# COMPACT_ATOMS: atom_id res chain seq x y z
N MET A 1 37.54 75.61 59.59
CA MET A 1 36.59 75.45 60.72
C MET A 1 35.25 74.96 60.17
N LYS A 2 34.83 73.77 60.61
CA LYS A 2 33.46 73.31 60.93
C LYS A 2 32.34 73.46 59.86
N ASN A 3 32.00 72.30 59.28
CA ASN A 3 30.66 71.72 59.05
C ASN A 3 29.43 72.65 58.99
N LEU A 4 28.73 72.62 57.85
CA LEU A 4 27.27 72.68 57.74
C LEU A 4 26.86 71.72 56.60
N LEU A 5 26.21 70.59 56.91
CA LEU A 5 24.78 70.32 56.67
C LEU A 5 24.42 70.29 55.16
N ARG A 6 23.69 69.34 54.60
CA ARG A 6 23.01 68.10 55.02
C ARG A 6 22.47 67.52 53.69
N SER A 7 22.54 66.20 53.53
CA SER A 7 21.57 65.40 52.76
C SER A 7 21.22 65.86 51.33
N ALA A 8 21.87 65.25 50.33
CA ALA A 8 21.33 65.15 48.97
C ALA A 8 21.28 63.67 48.59
N SER A 9 20.04 63.19 48.49
CA SER A 9 19.53 61.88 48.07
C SER A 9 20.51 60.82 47.57
N GLU A 10 20.63 59.73 48.33
CA GLU A 10 21.08 58.42 47.84
C GLU A 10 20.09 57.88 46.80
N HIS A 11 20.52 57.85 45.53
CA HIS A 11 19.83 57.07 44.50
C HIS A 11 20.15 55.58 44.70
N ARG A 12 19.21 54.81 45.25
CA ARG A 12 19.22 53.35 45.18
C ARG A 12 19.18 52.90 43.72
N PRO A 13 20.07 52.01 43.24
CA PRO A 13 19.82 51.31 42.00
C PRO A 13 18.74 50.24 42.23
N VAL A 14 17.60 50.40 41.54
CA VAL A 14 16.59 49.35 41.42
C VAL A 14 17.17 48.27 40.51
N ALA A 15 17.33 47.06 41.04
CA ALA A 15 17.69 45.89 40.24
C ALA A 15 16.54 45.57 39.27
N CYS A 16 16.71 45.86 37.99
CA CYS A 16 15.80 45.38 36.96
C CYS A 16 16.05 43.89 36.73
N THR A 17 15.00 43.11 36.96
CA THR A 17 14.87 41.68 36.65
C THR A 17 15.01 41.44 35.14
N PRO A 18 15.54 40.28 34.69
CA PRO A 18 15.54 39.96 33.27
C PRO A 18 14.11 39.66 32.82
N SER A 19 13.60 40.44 31.87
CA SER A 19 12.35 40.19 31.15
C SER A 19 12.45 38.89 30.35
N GLY A 20 11.66 37.89 30.73
CA GLY A 20 11.59 36.58 30.10
C GLY A 20 10.88 36.56 28.75
N ASP A 21 11.35 37.35 27.80
CA ASP A 21 10.80 37.44 26.43
C ASP A 21 11.59 36.55 25.44
N PHE A 22 11.82 35.28 25.78
CA PHE A 22 12.50 34.34 24.87
C PHE A 22 11.67 33.11 24.44
N LEU A 23 10.37 33.04 24.76
CA LEU A 23 9.57 31.85 24.42
C LEU A 23 8.19 32.17 23.88
N ARG A 24 8.11 32.93 22.78
CA ARG A 24 6.91 32.90 21.90
C ARG A 24 7.25 32.98 20.40
N TRP A 25 8.22 32.20 19.94
CA TRP A 25 8.20 31.72 18.54
C TRP A 25 7.40 30.41 18.47
N ALA A 26 6.09 30.50 18.70
CA ALA A 26 5.19 29.38 18.53
C ALA A 26 3.94 29.89 17.82
N ARG A 27 3.92 29.71 16.50
CA ARG A 27 2.81 29.07 15.75
C ARG A 27 2.97 29.37 14.24
N SER A 28 4.12 29.00 13.68
CA SER A 28 4.16 28.61 12.27
C SER A 28 3.43 27.28 12.13
N SER A 29 2.35 27.22 11.35
CA SER A 29 1.87 26.06 10.57
C SER A 29 0.34 25.93 10.50
N GLY A 30 -0.36 26.98 10.04
CA GLY A 30 -1.78 26.86 9.65
C GLY A 30 -1.99 26.31 8.23
N LEU A 31 -1.01 26.41 7.34
CA LEU A 31 -1.15 26.03 5.92
C LEU A 31 -0.73 24.58 5.57
N GLN A 32 -0.07 23.85 6.49
CA GLN A 32 0.53 22.54 6.17
C GLN A 32 -0.40 21.33 6.39
N THR A 33 -1.59 21.50 6.97
CA THR A 33 -2.45 20.36 7.32
C THR A 33 -3.31 19.87 6.17
N ARG A 34 -3.65 20.71 5.19
CA ARG A 34 -4.54 20.31 4.09
C ARG A 34 -3.87 19.34 3.10
N TRP A 35 -2.62 19.60 2.71
CA TRP A 35 -1.90 18.77 1.75
C TRP A 35 -1.41 17.45 2.37
N ALA A 36 -0.87 17.50 3.59
CA ALA A 36 -0.40 16.32 4.30
C ALA A 36 -1.53 15.35 4.70
N HIS A 37 -2.72 15.87 5.00
CA HIS A 37 -3.88 15.06 5.38
C HIS A 37 -4.59 14.45 4.16
N ARG A 38 -4.56 15.11 3.00
CA ARG A 38 -5.02 14.52 1.73
C ARG A 38 -4.14 13.33 1.34
N LEU A 39 -2.83 13.47 1.46
CA LEU A 39 -1.87 12.39 1.17
C LEU A 39 -2.04 11.20 2.15
N LYS A 40 -2.09 11.45 3.46
CA LYS A 40 -2.21 10.41 4.50
C LYS A 40 -3.53 9.63 4.46
N VAL A 41 -4.59 10.17 3.87
CA VAL A 41 -5.91 9.52 3.83
C VAL A 41 -6.22 8.94 2.45
N HIS A 42 -5.89 9.65 1.36
CA HIS A 42 -6.21 9.17 0.02
C HIS A 42 -5.26 8.04 -0.42
N VAL A 43 -3.99 8.05 0.02
CA VAL A 43 -3.05 6.96 -0.29
C VAL A 43 -3.50 5.61 0.30
N PRO A 44 -3.83 5.48 1.60
CA PRO A 44 -4.35 4.22 2.12
C PRO A 44 -5.76 3.89 1.61
N MET A 45 -6.62 4.88 1.35
CA MET A 45 -7.94 4.65 0.72
C MET A 45 -7.80 4.03 -0.68
N CYS A 46 -6.92 4.59 -1.51
CA CYS A 46 -6.66 4.05 -2.84
C CYS A 46 -5.98 2.67 -2.77
N ALA A 47 -5.06 2.46 -1.82
CA ALA A 47 -4.41 1.16 -1.62
C ALA A 47 -5.41 0.07 -1.18
N LEU A 48 -6.31 0.38 -0.25
CA LEU A 48 -7.37 -0.53 0.20
C LEU A 48 -8.38 -0.79 -0.92
N ALA A 49 -8.81 0.24 -1.65
CA ALA A 49 -9.70 0.05 -2.80
C ALA A 49 -9.07 -0.83 -3.89
N TYR A 50 -7.77 -0.68 -4.17
CA TYR A 50 -7.05 -1.50 -5.14
C TYR A 50 -6.91 -2.97 -4.69
N ALA A 51 -6.61 -3.20 -3.41
CA ALA A 51 -6.52 -4.55 -2.83
C ALA A 51 -7.85 -5.32 -2.87
N PHE A 52 -8.99 -4.63 -2.75
CA PHE A 52 -10.31 -5.26 -2.88
C PHE A 52 -10.68 -5.62 -4.33
N LEU A 53 -10.10 -4.95 -5.33
CA LEU A 53 -10.40 -5.20 -6.75
C LEU A 53 -9.67 -6.43 -7.31
N THR A 54 -8.57 -6.87 -6.70
CA THR A 54 -7.74 -7.98 -7.22
C THR A 54 -8.13 -9.37 -6.74
N SER A 55 -8.91 -9.49 -5.65
CA SER A 55 -9.23 -10.77 -5.01
C SER A 55 -10.09 -11.78 -5.81
N PRO A 56 -11.09 -11.39 -6.64
CA PRO A 56 -11.99 -12.37 -7.23
C PRO A 56 -11.33 -13.23 -8.33
N VAL A 57 -10.25 -12.74 -8.96
CA VAL A 57 -9.61 -13.42 -10.09
C VAL A 57 -8.94 -14.73 -9.67
N LEU A 58 -8.36 -14.78 -8.48
CA LEU A 58 -7.62 -15.95 -8.00
C LEU A 58 -8.57 -17.08 -7.57
N ALA A 59 -9.69 -16.74 -6.93
CA ALA A 59 -10.71 -17.71 -6.56
C ALA A 59 -11.34 -18.36 -7.80
N GLN A 60 -11.62 -17.55 -8.83
CA GLN A 60 -12.14 -18.02 -10.11
C GLN A 60 -11.15 -18.97 -10.80
N ALA A 61 -9.86 -18.61 -10.83
CA ALA A 61 -8.80 -19.44 -11.41
C ALA A 61 -8.72 -20.84 -10.77
N TYR A 62 -8.82 -20.90 -9.45
CA TYR A 62 -8.81 -22.18 -8.73
C TYR A 62 -10.01 -23.05 -9.11
N SER A 63 -11.21 -22.47 -9.19
CA SER A 63 -12.40 -23.22 -9.61
C SER A 63 -12.33 -23.68 -11.06
N ASP A 64 -11.78 -22.85 -11.96
CA ASP A 64 -11.64 -23.19 -13.38
C ASP A 64 -10.60 -24.31 -13.58
N PHE A 65 -9.51 -24.29 -12.81
CA PHE A 65 -8.52 -25.37 -12.80
C PHE A 65 -9.11 -26.69 -12.28
N ALA A 66 -9.83 -26.65 -11.16
CA ALA A 66 -10.50 -27.84 -10.63
C ALA A 66 -11.49 -28.45 -11.64
N ARG A 67 -12.25 -27.59 -12.35
CA ARG A 67 -13.16 -28.02 -13.40
C ARG A 67 -12.41 -28.67 -14.58
N ALA A 68 -11.35 -28.05 -15.08
CA ALA A 68 -10.54 -28.60 -16.17
C ALA A 68 -9.93 -29.97 -15.78
N ASN A 69 -9.44 -30.10 -14.54
CA ASN A 69 -8.94 -31.38 -14.01
C ASN A 69 -10.03 -32.45 -13.95
N GLN A 70 -11.27 -32.07 -13.62
CA GLN A 70 -12.40 -32.99 -13.62
C GLN A 70 -12.71 -33.48 -15.05
N GLU A 71 -12.77 -32.59 -16.04
CA GLU A 71 -12.97 -32.99 -17.44
C GLU A 71 -11.85 -33.91 -17.92
N TYR A 72 -10.60 -33.61 -17.54
CA TYR A 72 -9.45 -34.46 -17.85
C TYR A 72 -9.61 -35.86 -17.25
N ALA A 73 -9.99 -35.95 -15.98
CA ALA A 73 -10.20 -37.23 -15.29
C ALA A 73 -11.34 -38.05 -15.89
N GLN A 74 -12.36 -37.40 -16.46
CA GLN A 74 -13.48 -38.04 -17.17
C GLN A 74 -13.12 -38.46 -18.60
N GLY A 75 -11.94 -38.08 -19.09
CA GLY A 75 -11.50 -38.38 -20.46
C GLY A 75 -12.01 -37.38 -21.50
N HIS A 76 -12.66 -36.30 -21.08
CA HIS A 76 -13.09 -35.19 -21.94
C HIS A 76 -11.90 -34.27 -22.24
N PHE A 77 -10.87 -34.81 -22.91
CA PHE A 77 -9.60 -34.10 -23.09
C PHE A 77 -9.74 -32.78 -23.87
N LYS A 78 -10.69 -32.68 -24.80
CA LYS A 78 -10.93 -31.44 -25.55
C LYS A 78 -11.46 -30.32 -24.65
N ASP A 79 -12.38 -30.65 -23.75
CA ASP A 79 -12.94 -29.68 -22.80
C ASP A 79 -11.90 -29.29 -21.74
N ALA A 80 -11.09 -30.25 -21.30
CA ALA A 80 -9.95 -29.99 -20.43
C ALA A 80 -8.93 -29.03 -21.07
N ILE A 81 -8.55 -29.25 -22.34
CA ILE A 81 -7.67 -28.36 -23.10
C ILE A 81 -8.24 -26.94 -23.13
N ALA A 82 -9.52 -26.79 -23.48
CA ALA A 82 -10.16 -25.47 -23.52
C ALA A 82 -10.14 -24.77 -22.15
N GLY A 83 -10.36 -25.51 -21.06
CA GLY A 83 -10.28 -24.98 -19.70
C GLY A 83 -8.87 -24.51 -19.34
N TYR A 84 -7.85 -25.33 -19.59
CA TYR A 84 -6.46 -24.97 -19.31
C TYR A 84 -5.96 -23.80 -20.17
N GLU A 85 -6.31 -23.76 -21.46
CA GLU A 85 -5.99 -22.61 -22.32
C GLU A 85 -6.63 -21.31 -21.78
N GLY A 86 -7.85 -21.39 -21.27
CA GLY A 86 -8.52 -20.25 -20.61
C GLY A 86 -7.73 -19.73 -19.41
N LEU A 87 -7.19 -20.63 -18.58
CA LEU A 87 -6.33 -20.27 -17.45
C LEU A 87 -5.03 -19.61 -17.92
N VAL A 88 -4.41 -20.12 -18.98
CA VAL A 88 -3.21 -19.51 -19.57
C VAL A 88 -3.52 -18.09 -20.07
N ARG A 89 -4.62 -17.91 -20.81
CA ARG A 89 -5.04 -16.60 -21.36
C ARG A 89 -5.35 -15.56 -20.28
N THR A 90 -5.85 -15.98 -19.12
CA THR A 90 -6.16 -15.10 -17.99
C THR A 90 -4.97 -14.82 -17.07
N GLY A 91 -3.77 -15.30 -17.44
CA GLY A 91 -2.54 -15.08 -16.68
C GLY A 91 -2.37 -16.03 -15.49
N GLN A 92 -3.20 -17.07 -15.38
CA GLN A 92 -3.15 -18.10 -14.35
C GLN A 92 -2.29 -19.30 -14.79
N ALA A 93 -1.31 -19.02 -15.64
CA ALA A 93 -0.40 -19.98 -16.24
C ALA A 93 0.62 -20.46 -15.18
N THR A 94 0.27 -21.52 -14.46
CA THR A 94 1.14 -22.19 -13.49
C THR A 94 1.80 -23.42 -14.09
N ALA A 95 2.87 -23.92 -13.47
CA ALA A 95 3.53 -25.16 -13.90
C ALA A 95 2.56 -26.35 -14.01
N ASN A 96 1.60 -26.45 -13.08
CA ASN A 96 0.58 -27.51 -13.08
C ASN A 96 -0.35 -27.37 -14.29
N VAL A 97 -0.80 -26.15 -14.60
CA VAL A 97 -1.65 -25.89 -15.78
C VAL A 97 -0.95 -26.32 -17.07
N PHE A 98 0.34 -25.98 -17.23
CA PHE A 98 1.10 -26.39 -18.42
C PHE A 98 1.32 -27.90 -18.47
N TYR A 99 1.63 -28.52 -17.34
CA TYR A 99 1.82 -29.97 -17.26
C TYR A 99 0.54 -30.72 -17.65
N ASP A 100 -0.60 -30.33 -17.10
CA ASP A 100 -1.87 -31.00 -17.37
C ASP A 100 -2.38 -30.68 -18.79
N LEU A 101 -2.15 -29.46 -19.29
CA LEU A 101 -2.46 -29.08 -20.68
C LEU A 101 -1.64 -29.89 -21.68
N GLY A 102 -0.32 -30.01 -21.48
CA GLY A 102 0.55 -30.80 -22.36
C GLY A 102 0.16 -32.27 -22.36
N ASN A 103 -0.20 -32.83 -21.19
CA ASN A 103 -0.74 -34.17 -21.09
C ASN A 103 -2.07 -34.32 -21.86
N ALA A 104 -2.97 -33.33 -21.78
CA ALA A 104 -4.23 -33.35 -22.51
C ALA A 104 -4.01 -33.30 -24.03
N TYR A 105 -3.06 -32.50 -24.50
CA TYR A 105 -2.63 -32.45 -25.90
C TYR A 105 -2.04 -33.79 -26.36
N PHE A 106 -1.16 -34.40 -25.55
CA PHE A 106 -0.63 -35.72 -25.82
C PHE A 106 -1.74 -36.78 -25.96
N ARG A 107 -2.74 -36.75 -25.06
CA ARG A 107 -3.88 -37.68 -25.08
C ARG A 107 -4.80 -37.51 -26.28
N THR A 108 -4.82 -36.34 -26.89
CA THR A 108 -5.59 -36.06 -28.12
C THR A 108 -4.78 -36.23 -29.40
N GLY A 109 -3.48 -36.53 -29.30
CA GLY A 109 -2.59 -36.72 -30.44
C GLY A 109 -2.03 -35.43 -31.04
N ASP A 110 -2.26 -34.29 -30.39
CA ASP A 110 -1.64 -33.02 -30.78
C ASP A 110 -0.27 -32.90 -30.11
N PHE A 111 0.74 -33.49 -30.74
CA PHE A 111 2.10 -33.45 -30.22
C PHE A 111 2.74 -32.06 -30.28
N GLY A 112 2.24 -31.18 -31.16
CA GLY A 112 2.74 -29.81 -31.27
C GLY A 112 2.34 -28.99 -30.05
N GLY A 113 1.11 -29.15 -29.57
CA GLY A 113 0.65 -28.52 -28.32
C GLY A 113 1.27 -29.13 -27.05
N ALA A 114 1.84 -30.33 -27.12
CA ALA A 114 2.37 -31.04 -25.97
C ALA A 114 3.81 -30.67 -25.57
N ILE A 115 4.56 -29.92 -26.40
CA ILE A 115 6.01 -29.63 -26.21
C ILE A 115 6.36 -28.14 -26.17
#